data_AF-A0A2I1RHK7-F1
#
_entry.id   AF-A0A2I1RHK7-F1
#
_cell.length_a   1.000
_cell.length_b   1.000
_cell.length_c   1.000
_cell.angle_alpha   90.00
_cell.angle_beta   90.00
_cell.angle_gamma   90.00
#
_symmetry.space_group_name_H-M   'P 1'
#
loop_
_entity.id
_entity.type
_entity.pdbx_description
1 polymer ?
#
loop_
_entity_poly.entity_id
_entity_poly.type
_entity_poly.pdbx_seq_one_letter_code
_entity_poly.pdbx_strand_id
1 'polypeptide(L)'
;MSISQIIQQITENNLSELQESVDIECKLAGGRDGKGELPNSFWDSYSAFANTNGGVIILGVKEIKKNNTFEVAGIERVHQIKDDIFKTVNNKNKVSYNLLTDSNIFE
;
A
#
# COMPACT_ATOMS: atom_id res chain seq x y z
N MET A 1 6.45 1.82 15.59
CA MET A 1 7.03 0.58 15.02
C MET A 1 7.94 0.97 13.86
N SER A 2 9.08 0.31 13.65
CA SER A 2 9.96 0.57 12.49
C SER A 2 9.40 -0.09 11.23
N ILE A 3 9.70 0.44 10.03
CA ILE A 3 9.29 -0.17 8.75
C ILE A 3 9.79 -1.62 8.65
N SER A 4 10.98 -1.90 9.15
CA SER A 4 11.54 -3.26 9.19
C SER A 4 10.70 -4.22 10.02
N GLN A 5 10.18 -3.77 11.17
CA GLN A 5 9.26 -4.56 11.99
C GLN A 5 7.92 -4.78 11.30
N ILE A 6 7.42 -3.79 10.57
CA ILE A 6 6.17 -3.92 9.80
C ILE A 6 6.34 -5.00 8.72
N ILE A 7 7.42 -4.94 7.94
CA ILE A 7 7.75 -5.93 6.90
C ILE A 7 7.90 -7.33 7.51
N GLN A 8 8.55 -7.44 8.67
CA GLN A 8 8.70 -8.72 9.36
C GLN A 8 7.33 -9.31 9.76
N GLN A 9 6.45 -8.49 10.34
CA GLN A 9 5.11 -8.95 10.72
C GLN A 9 4.24 -9.35 9.51
N ILE A 10 4.36 -8.63 8.38
CA ILE A 10 3.73 -9.05 7.12
C ILE A 10 4.25 -10.41 6.67
N THR A 11 5.57 -10.61 6.71
CA THR A 11 6.22 -11.87 6.31
C THR A 11 5.79 -13.03 7.21
N GLU A 12 5.63 -12.79 8.51
CA GLU A 12 5.21 -13.78 9.50
C GLU A 12 3.68 -14.01 9.51
N ASN A 13 2.92 -13.33 8.63
CA ASN A 13 1.45 -13.28 8.64
C ASN A 13 0.85 -12.83 9.99
N ASN A 14 1.64 -12.16 10.83
CA ASN A 14 1.22 -11.67 12.14
C ASN A 14 0.77 -10.21 12.03
N LEU A 15 -0.30 -10.02 11.27
CA LEU A 15 -0.77 -8.71 10.79
C LEU A 15 -1.76 -8.04 11.77
N SER A 16 -2.08 -8.68 12.89
CA SER A 16 -3.01 -8.16 13.91
C SER A 16 -2.39 -7.01 14.73
N GLU A 17 -1.09 -7.13 15.06
CA GLU A 17 -0.35 -6.11 15.84
C GLU A 17 -0.05 -4.86 15.01
N LEU A 18 -0.05 -5.00 13.68
CA LEU A 18 0.13 -3.91 12.73
C LEU A 18 -0.99 -2.86 12.82
N GLN A 19 -2.24 -3.32 12.94
CA GLN A 19 -3.42 -2.45 12.97
C GLN A 19 -3.49 -1.59 14.24
N GLU A 20 -2.82 -1.99 15.32
CA GLU A 20 -2.83 -1.28 16.60
C GLU A 20 -1.75 -0.20 16.72
N SER A 21 -0.70 -0.22 15.88
CA SER A 21 0.50 0.62 16.06
C SER A 21 0.71 1.73 15.04
N VAL A 22 0.12 1.65 13.84
CA VAL A 22 0.26 2.66 12.77
C VAL A 22 -0.96 2.64 11.86
N ASP A 23 -1.27 3.79 11.24
CA ASP A 23 -2.30 3.87 10.20
C ASP A 23 -1.88 3.02 9.00
N ILE A 24 -2.51 1.85 8.85
CA ILE A 24 -2.26 0.89 7.77
C ILE A 24 -3.50 0.76 6.92
N GLU A 25 -3.30 0.94 5.63
CA GLU A 25 -4.32 0.71 4.63
C GLU A 25 -3.92 -0.48 3.77
N CYS A 26 -4.72 -1.55 3.80
CA CYS A 26 -4.53 -2.71 2.92
C CYS A 26 -5.43 -2.59 1.69
N LYS A 27 -4.85 -2.74 0.50
CA LYS A 27 -5.61 -2.77 -0.75
C LYS A 27 -5.21 -3.95 -1.61
N LEU A 28 -6.24 -4.58 -2.19
CA LEU A 28 -6.04 -5.51 -3.28
C LEU A 28 -5.49 -4.76 -4.49
N ALA A 29 -4.40 -5.26 -5.02
CA ALA A 29 -3.73 -4.71 -6.20
C ALA A 29 -3.72 -5.70 -7.35
N GLY A 30 -4.68 -6.62 -7.40
CA GLY A 30 -4.79 -7.63 -8.46
C GLY A 30 -5.28 -7.05 -9.79
N GLY A 31 -6.03 -5.95 -9.78
CA GLY A 31 -6.72 -5.44 -10.97
C GLY A 31 -7.79 -6.39 -11.49
N ARG A 32 -8.32 -6.10 -12.68
CA ARG A 32 -9.34 -6.94 -13.34
C ARG A 32 -8.85 -8.35 -13.67
N ASP A 33 -7.57 -8.49 -14.00
CA ASP A 33 -6.98 -9.75 -14.42
C ASP A 33 -6.29 -10.52 -13.28
N GLY A 34 -6.27 -9.97 -12.06
CA GLY A 34 -5.57 -10.56 -10.91
C GLY A 34 -4.05 -10.47 -10.97
N LYS A 35 -3.48 -9.84 -12.00
CA LYS A 35 -2.03 -9.82 -12.28
C LYS A 35 -1.29 -8.62 -11.72
N GLY A 36 -1.97 -7.59 -11.25
CA GLY A 36 -1.31 -6.36 -10.82
C GLY A 36 -1.88 -5.13 -11.50
N GLU A 37 -2.58 -4.30 -10.74
CA GLU A 37 -3.05 -2.97 -11.15
C GLU A 37 -3.16 -2.09 -9.90
N LEU A 38 -2.71 -0.84 -9.99
CA LEU A 38 -2.85 0.13 -8.91
C LEU A 38 -4.34 0.48 -8.72
N PRO A 39 -4.96 0.13 -7.57
CA PRO A 39 -6.37 0.46 -7.35
C PRO A 39 -6.57 1.97 -7.32
N ASN A 40 -7.65 2.47 -7.94
CA ASN A 40 -7.95 3.91 -7.93
C ASN A 40 -8.06 4.48 -6.50
N SER A 41 -8.56 3.68 -5.56
CA SER A 41 -8.67 4.06 -4.14
C SER A 41 -7.32 4.23 -3.44
N PHE A 42 -6.20 3.85 -4.07
CA PHE A 42 -4.86 4.18 -3.61
C PHE A 42 -4.69 5.68 -3.41
N TRP A 43 -5.16 6.49 -4.36
CA TRP A 43 -4.98 7.94 -4.34
C TRP A 43 -5.74 8.62 -3.20
N ASP A 44 -6.90 8.07 -2.83
CA ASP A 44 -7.68 8.54 -1.70
C ASP A 44 -6.89 8.37 -0.39
N SER A 45 -6.32 7.18 -0.19
CA SER A 45 -5.50 6.87 0.99
C SER A 45 -4.16 7.61 0.98
N TYR A 46 -3.51 7.72 -0.18
CA TYR A 46 -2.28 8.51 -0.34
C TYR A 46 -2.52 9.97 0.04
N SER A 47 -3.62 10.57 -0.45
CA SER A 47 -3.99 11.94 -0.10
C SER A 47 -4.34 12.08 1.38
N ALA A 48 -5.06 11.12 1.95
CA ALA A 48 -5.36 11.11 3.38
C ALA A 48 -4.08 11.11 4.22
N PHE A 49 -3.14 10.19 3.94
CA PHE A 49 -1.88 10.08 4.67
C PHE A 49 -0.95 11.27 4.45
N ALA A 50 -0.94 11.85 3.25
CA ALA A 50 -0.19 13.08 2.96
C ALA A 50 -0.65 14.28 3.81
N ASN A 51 -1.92 14.29 4.23
CA ASN A 51 -2.52 15.37 5.02
C ASN A 51 -2.59 15.08 6.53
N THR A 52 -2.26 13.86 6.97
CA THR A 52 -2.28 13.45 8.38
C THR A 52 -0.85 13.11 8.86
N ASN A 53 -0.72 12.25 9.88
CA ASN A 53 0.56 11.81 10.43
C ASN A 53 1.33 10.81 9.54
N GLY A 54 0.96 10.69 8.26
CA GLY A 54 1.46 9.64 7.36
C GLY A 54 0.77 8.29 7.61
N GLY A 55 1.28 7.25 6.95
CA GLY A 55 0.74 5.90 7.05
C GLY A 55 1.45 4.95 6.10
N VAL A 56 1.10 3.67 6.17
CA VAL A 56 1.63 2.63 5.28
C VAL A 56 0.49 2.06 4.44
N ILE A 57 0.67 2.07 3.12
CA ILE A 57 -0.25 1.41 2.19
C ILE A 57 0.35 0.08 1.78
N ILE A 58 -0.34 -1.02 2.08
CA ILE A 58 0.07 -2.37 1.70
C ILE A 58 -0.76 -2.80 0.50
N LEU A 59 -0.08 -3.04 -0.62
CA LEU A 59 -0.71 -3.51 -1.86
C LEU A 59 -0.59 -5.03 -1.96
N GLY A 60 -1.61 -5.67 -2.55
CA GLY A 60 -1.61 -7.13 -2.74
C GLY A 60 -2.04 -7.91 -1.51
N VAL A 61 -2.68 -7.24 -0.55
CA VAL A 61 -3.23 -7.86 0.65
C VAL A 61 -4.73 -7.54 0.72
N LYS A 62 -5.51 -8.54 1.08
CA LYS A 62 -6.94 -8.44 1.30
C LYS A 62 -7.25 -8.50 2.78
N GLU A 63 -7.88 -7.46 3.29
CA GLU A 63 -8.43 -7.51 4.64
C GLU A 63 -9.75 -8.30 4.65
N ILE A 64 -9.81 -9.35 5.47
CA ILE A 64 -11.01 -10.13 5.75
C ILE A 64 -11.63 -9.59 7.06
N LYS A 65 -12.57 -8.66 6.90
CA LYS A 65 -13.26 -8.00 8.02
C LYS A 65 -14.00 -8.94 8.97
N LYS A 66 -14.32 -10.17 8.54
CA LYS A 66 -15.11 -11.13 9.35
C LYS A 66 -14.33 -11.63 10.58
N ASN A 67 -13.03 -11.77 10.46
CA ASN A 67 -12.14 -12.32 11.48
C ASN A 67 -10.92 -11.42 11.72
N ASN A 68 -10.92 -10.21 11.16
CA ASN A 68 -9.83 -9.25 11.26
C ASN A 68 -8.47 -9.83 10.81
N THR A 69 -8.52 -10.74 9.83
CA THR A 69 -7.30 -11.35 9.25
C THR A 69 -7.00 -10.76 7.89
N PHE A 70 -5.75 -10.86 7.49
CA PHE A 70 -5.28 -10.38 6.21
C PHE A 70 -4.84 -11.57 5.36
N GLU A 71 -5.20 -11.56 4.09
CA GLU A 71 -4.86 -12.60 3.11
C GLU A 71 -3.94 -11.99 2.05
N VAL A 72 -2.71 -12.51 1.95
CA VAL A 72 -1.75 -12.08 0.93
C VAL A 72 -2.19 -12.66 -0.42
N ALA A 73 -2.70 -11.81 -1.29
CA ALA A 73 -3.08 -12.18 -2.67
C ALA A 73 -1.87 -12.16 -3.61
N GLY A 74 -0.83 -11.39 -3.26
CA GLY A 74 0.34 -11.19 -4.11
C GLY A 74 0.07 -10.27 -5.30
N ILE A 75 1.14 -9.88 -5.98
CA ILE A 75 1.11 -9.01 -7.17
C ILE A 75 2.12 -9.58 -8.16
N GLU A 76 1.68 -9.97 -9.34
CA GLU A 76 2.58 -10.50 -10.38
C GLU A 76 3.35 -9.35 -11.08
N ARG A 77 2.69 -8.21 -11.30
CA ARG A 77 3.22 -7.04 -12.04
C ARG A 77 3.59 -5.88 -11.12
N VAL A 78 4.40 -6.14 -10.09
CA VAL A 78 4.84 -5.11 -9.12
C VAL A 78 5.48 -3.91 -9.84
N HIS A 79 6.29 -4.16 -10.87
CA HIS A 79 6.92 -3.10 -11.66
C HIS A 79 5.92 -2.15 -12.31
N GLN A 80 4.82 -2.66 -12.87
CA GLN A 80 3.80 -1.82 -13.51
C GLN A 80 3.11 -0.91 -12.48
N ILE A 81 2.82 -1.46 -11.30
CA ILE A 81 2.26 -0.68 -10.20
C ILE A 81 3.22 0.41 -9.74
N LYS A 82 4.51 0.07 -9.57
CA LYS A 82 5.56 1.03 -9.21
C LYS A 82 5.63 2.17 -10.24
N ASP A 83 5.67 1.83 -11.52
CA ASP A 83 5.66 2.81 -12.62
C ASP A 83 4.42 3.71 -12.59
N ASP A 84 3.24 3.14 -12.38
CA ASP A 84 1.98 3.88 -12.33
C ASP A 84 1.92 4.86 -11.15
N ILE A 85 2.44 4.44 -9.98
CA ILE A 85 2.61 5.30 -8.81
C ILE A 85 3.53 6.46 -9.18
N PHE A 86 4.76 6.19 -9.65
CA PHE A 86 5.74 7.23 -9.97
C PHE A 86 5.27 8.18 -11.06
N LYS A 87 4.61 7.66 -12.10
CA LYS A 87 4.04 8.46 -13.18
C LYS A 87 2.99 9.44 -12.67
N THR A 88 2.20 9.04 -11.69
CA THR A 88 1.10 9.86 -11.18
C THR A 88 1.56 10.83 -10.08
N VAL A 89 2.43 10.42 -9.15
CA VAL A 89 2.98 11.34 -8.13
C VAL A 89 3.85 12.44 -8.71
N ASN A 90 4.51 12.18 -9.85
CA ASN A 90 5.28 13.21 -10.57
C ASN A 90 4.39 14.11 -11.44
N ASN A 91 3.11 13.76 -11.63
CA ASN A 91 2.19 14.59 -12.39
C ASN A 91 1.56 15.67 -11.50
N LYS A 92 2.04 16.91 -11.64
CA LYS A 92 1.55 18.08 -10.90
C LYS A 92 0.07 18.40 -11.11
N ASN A 93 -0.56 17.88 -12.17
CA ASN A 93 -2.01 18.02 -12.39
C ASN A 93 -2.84 17.01 -11.58
N LYS A 94 -2.19 16.00 -10.99
CA LYS A 94 -2.84 14.93 -10.21
C LYS A 94 -2.42 14.97 -8.74
N VAL A 95 -1.15 15.29 -8.48
CA VAL A 95 -0.57 15.35 -7.14
C VAL A 95 0.13 16.70 -6.98
N SER A 96 -0.31 17.48 -5.99
CA SER A 96 0.23 18.83 -5.72
C SER A 96 1.70 18.81 -5.30
N TYR A 97 2.12 17.75 -4.60
CA TYR A 97 3.49 17.57 -4.13
C TYR A 97 3.86 16.09 -4.07
N ASN A 98 4.97 15.73 -4.70
CA ASN A 98 5.47 14.36 -4.65
C ASN A 98 6.10 14.08 -3.28
N LEU A 99 5.53 13.14 -2.53
CA LEU A 99 6.03 12.68 -1.23
C LEU A 99 6.73 11.32 -1.30
N LEU A 100 6.67 10.64 -2.46
CA LEU A 100 7.24 9.31 -2.65
C LEU A 100 8.55 9.38 -3.43
N THR A 101 9.55 8.73 -2.86
CA THR A 101 10.80 8.37 -3.53
C THR A 101 10.95 6.85 -3.54
N ASP A 102 11.93 6.31 -4.27
CA ASP A 102 12.25 4.88 -4.22
C ASP A 102 12.52 4.37 -2.80
N SER A 103 12.99 5.23 -1.89
CA SER A 103 13.23 4.86 -0.48
C SER A 103 11.95 4.63 0.32
N ASN A 104 10.78 4.95 -0.26
CA ASN A 104 9.47 4.81 0.39
C ASN A 104 8.67 3.61 -0.15
N ILE A 105 9.17 2.91 -1.17
CA ILE A 105 8.50 1.75 -1.77
C ILE A 105 9.36 0.51 -1.50
N PHE A 106 8.74 -0.50 -0.88
CA PHE A 106 9.35 -1.77 -0.53
C PHE A 106 8.58 -2.88 -1.24
N GLU A 107 9.30 -3.87 -1.78
CA GLU A 107 8.76 -5.07 -2.45
C GLU A 107 9.09 -6.35 -1.68
#